data_AF-A0A820VLG3-F1
#
_entry.id   AF-A0A820VLG3-F1
#
_cell.length_a   1.000
_cell.length_b   1.000
_cell.length_c   1.000
_cell.angle_alpha   90.00
_cell.angle_beta   90.00
_cell.angle_gamma   90.00
#
_symmetry.space_group_name_H-M   'P 1'
#
loop_
_entity.id
_entity.type
_entity.pdbx_description
1 polymer ?
#
loop_
_entity_poly.entity_id
_entity_poly.type
_entity_poly.pdbx_seq_one_letter_code
_entity_poly.pdbx_strand_id
1 'polypeptide(L)'
;MSNNEQTIQFPVALKPLLTDFVVNVLRDRIPSDQLPSYAVQYFSERQNTQPYISTIDDNREQTGIFLTNQTNGVVSEKSDDSINNEKQRRKSVWGGSPDPDRDLTDKIVMKNPDVFEKLCKIVQDTVIYVGDDPSLVKQFVKYLAPKNVSKEEEIIRQGDEGDYFYCIESGKYDVIVNGKKVSELDNKVIN
;
A
#
# COMPACT_ATOMS: atom_id res chain seq x y z
N MET A 1 -10.06 63.48 5.29
CA MET A 1 -9.33 62.29 5.79
C MET A 1 -9.64 61.17 4.82
N SER A 2 -8.74 60.87 3.89
CA SER A 2 -8.91 59.78 2.90
C SER A 2 -8.11 58.57 3.37
N ASN A 3 -8.80 57.46 3.60
CA ASN A 3 -8.18 56.19 3.96
C ASN A 3 -7.51 55.58 2.72
N ASN A 4 -6.19 55.43 2.77
CA ASN A 4 -5.42 54.65 1.80
C ASN A 4 -5.61 53.17 2.11
N GLU A 5 -6.54 52.51 1.42
CA GLU A 5 -6.53 51.04 1.33
C GLU A 5 -5.43 50.64 0.35
N GLN A 6 -4.23 50.37 0.86
CA GLN A 6 -3.19 49.72 0.06
C GLN A 6 -3.61 48.28 -0.20
N THR A 7 -4.01 47.98 -1.43
CA THR A 7 -4.24 46.61 -1.89
C THR A 7 -2.89 45.87 -1.88
N ILE A 8 -2.71 44.95 -0.93
CA ILE A 8 -1.51 44.11 -0.83
C ILE A 8 -1.55 43.10 -1.97
N GLN A 9 -0.84 43.40 -3.05
CA GLN A 9 -0.66 42.48 -4.18
C GLN A 9 0.33 41.38 -3.77
N PHE A 10 -0.16 40.14 -3.69
CA PHE A 10 0.70 38.98 -3.41
C PHE A 10 1.53 38.63 -4.65
N PRO A 11 2.85 38.41 -4.53
CA PRO A 11 3.65 37.90 -5.64
C PRO A 11 3.10 36.55 -6.11
N VAL A 12 2.81 36.41 -7.41
CA VAL A 12 2.24 35.19 -8.01
C VAL A 12 3.11 33.96 -7.72
N ALA A 13 4.43 34.14 -7.61
CA ALA A 13 5.41 33.09 -7.31
C ALA A 13 5.44 32.63 -5.85
N LEU A 14 4.79 33.34 -4.91
CA LEU A 14 4.87 33.02 -3.48
C LEU A 14 4.15 31.71 -3.14
N LYS A 15 2.97 31.51 -3.71
CA LYS A 15 2.16 30.30 -3.48
C LYS A 15 2.91 29.02 -3.89
N PRO A 16 3.39 28.86 -5.14
CA PRO A 16 4.09 27.64 -5.54
C PRO A 16 5.38 27.40 -4.75
N LEU A 17 6.10 28.47 -4.39
CA LEU A 17 7.31 28.38 -3.56
C LEU A 17 7.03 27.79 -2.17
N LEU A 18 6.01 28.32 -1.48
CA LEU A 18 5.64 27.85 -0.15
C LEU A 18 5.00 26.47 -0.20
N THR A 19 4.19 26.17 -1.22
CA THR A 19 3.61 24.84 -1.39
C THR A 19 4.70 23.78 -1.50
N ASP A 20 5.74 24.01 -2.30
CA ASP A 20 6.82 23.04 -2.47
C ASP A 20 7.69 22.91 -1.20
N PHE A 21 7.91 23.99 -0.46
CA PHE A 21 8.55 23.92 0.86
C PHE A 21 7.76 23.03 1.82
N VAL A 22 6.45 23.25 1.91
CA VAL A 22 5.55 22.47 2.79
C VAL A 22 5.52 21.00 2.39
N VAL A 23 5.49 20.70 1.09
CA VAL A 23 5.55 19.30 0.60
C VAL A 23 6.84 18.61 1.06
N ASN A 24 7.99 19.27 0.99
CA ASN A 24 9.26 18.69 1.43
C ASN A 24 9.33 18.52 2.96
N VAL A 25 8.80 19.48 3.74
CA VAL A 25 8.65 19.34 5.20
C VAL A 25 7.79 18.14 5.58
N LEU A 26 6.66 17.93 4.88
CA LEU A 26 5.76 16.81 5.13
C LEU A 26 6.37 15.46 4.70
N ARG A 27 7.15 15.46 3.61
CA ARG A 27 7.85 14.27 3.11
C ARG A 27 8.90 13.78 4.10
N ASP A 28 9.71 14.69 4.62
CA ASP A 28 10.85 14.37 5.49
C ASP A 28 10.46 14.30 6.98
N ARG A 29 9.17 14.54 7.29
CA ARG A 29 8.60 14.58 8.65
C ARG A 29 9.45 15.42 9.62
N ILE A 30 9.82 16.62 9.18
CA ILE A 30 10.65 17.52 9.98
C ILE A 30 9.86 17.96 11.24
N PRO A 31 10.41 17.78 12.45
CA PRO A 31 9.75 18.20 13.68
C PRO A 31 9.70 19.73 13.80
N SER A 32 8.70 20.23 14.54
CA SER A 32 8.39 21.67 14.60
C SER A 32 9.53 22.56 15.13
N ASP A 33 10.43 22.00 15.92
CA ASP A 33 11.61 22.65 16.49
C ASP A 33 12.73 22.88 15.47
N GLN A 34 12.84 22.02 14.45
CA GLN A 34 13.87 22.10 13.40
C GLN A 34 13.38 22.77 12.10
N LEU A 35 12.11 23.19 12.04
CA LEU A 35 11.56 23.90 10.89
C LEU A 35 12.34 25.17 10.51
N PRO A 36 12.79 26.02 11.46
CA PRO A 36 13.51 27.24 11.08
C PRO A 36 14.88 26.96 10.46
N SER A 37 15.65 26.01 11.01
CA SER A 37 16.95 25.62 10.46
C SER A 37 16.81 24.95 9.10
N TYR A 38 15.81 24.08 8.95
CA TYR A 38 15.48 23.44 7.68
C TYR A 38 15.03 24.46 6.62
N ALA A 39 14.21 25.45 6.99
CA ALA A 39 13.80 26.52 6.08
C ALA A 39 15.01 27.32 5.55
N VAL A 40 15.93 27.70 6.44
CA VAL A 40 17.15 28.41 6.04
C VAL A 40 17.97 27.59 5.05
N GLN A 41 18.18 26.30 5.34
CA GLN A 41 18.91 25.40 4.44
C GLN A 41 18.19 25.27 3.09
N TYR A 42 16.90 24.98 3.10
CA TYR A 42 16.09 24.76 1.91
C TYR A 42 16.07 25.97 0.98
N PHE A 43 15.82 27.18 1.50
CA PHE A 43 15.81 28.38 0.66
C PHE A 43 17.22 28.79 0.19
N SER A 44 18.26 28.51 0.98
CA SER A 44 19.66 28.74 0.56
C SER A 44 20.07 27.81 -0.58
N GLU A 45 19.64 26.56 -0.55
CA GLU A 45 19.87 25.60 -1.65
C GLU A 45 19.10 26.02 -2.92
N ARG A 46 17.86 26.50 -2.79
CA ARG A 46 17.04 26.94 -3.94
C ARG A 46 17.48 28.24 -4.59
N GLN A 47 18.19 29.13 -3.89
CA GLN A 47 18.74 30.35 -4.50
C GLN A 47 19.79 30.06 -5.58
N ASN A 48 20.44 28.89 -5.54
CA ASN A 48 21.47 28.49 -6.50
C ASN A 48 20.92 27.72 -7.72
N THR A 49 19.63 27.38 -7.71
CA THR A 49 18.98 26.61 -8.78
C THR A 49 18.07 27.55 -9.58
N GLN A 50 18.36 27.73 -10.87
CA GLN A 50 17.59 28.62 -11.75
C GLN A 50 16.07 28.30 -11.72
N PRO A 51 15.19 29.31 -11.65
CA PRO A 51 13.76 29.08 -11.53
C PRO A 51 13.16 28.63 -12.87
N TYR A 52 12.63 27.40 -12.93
CA TYR A 52 11.70 27.02 -13.99
C TYR A 52 10.33 27.64 -13.67
N ILE A 53 9.99 28.73 -14.37
CA ILE A 53 8.66 29.33 -14.32
C ILE A 53 7.75 28.50 -15.23
N SER A 54 6.91 27.64 -14.66
CA SER A 54 5.70 27.19 -15.36
C SER A 54 4.66 28.30 -15.26
N THR A 55 4.49 29.09 -16.32
CA THR A 55 3.34 29.99 -16.45
C THR A 55 2.07 29.16 -16.36
N ILE A 56 1.31 29.34 -15.29
CA ILE A 56 -0.05 28.80 -15.17
C ILE A 56 -0.93 29.69 -16.02
N ASP A 57 -1.47 29.12 -17.09
CA ASP A 57 -2.47 29.74 -17.97
C ASP A 57 -3.80 29.81 -17.22
N ASP A 58 -4.22 31.03 -16.89
CA ASP A 58 -5.21 31.39 -15.87
C ASP A 58 -6.67 31.24 -16.36
N ASN A 59 -7.02 30.12 -17.02
CA ASN A 59 -8.36 29.99 -17.64
C ASN A 59 -9.02 28.60 -17.63
N ARG A 60 -8.76 27.72 -16.65
CA ARG A 60 -9.64 26.57 -16.41
C ARG A 60 -9.76 26.22 -14.94
N GLU A 61 -10.96 26.43 -14.38
CA GLU A 61 -11.42 25.73 -13.19
C GLU A 61 -11.49 24.23 -13.49
N GLN A 62 -10.40 23.50 -13.25
CA GLN A 62 -10.47 22.06 -12.98
C GLN A 62 -9.22 21.60 -12.24
N THR A 63 -9.46 21.26 -10.98
CA THR A 63 -8.56 20.56 -10.07
C THR A 63 -8.02 19.28 -10.73
N GLY A 64 -6.72 19.24 -11.02
CA GLY A 64 -6.03 18.04 -11.47
C GLY A 64 -4.61 18.33 -11.95
N ILE A 65 -3.62 18.06 -11.11
CA ILE A 65 -2.19 18.11 -11.50
C ILE A 65 -1.93 16.95 -12.45
N PHE A 66 -1.85 17.21 -13.76
CA PHE A 66 -1.35 16.25 -14.75
C PHE A 66 0.11 16.56 -15.10
N LEU A 67 1.02 15.66 -14.73
CA LEU A 67 2.36 15.59 -15.31
C LEU A 67 2.32 14.62 -16.50
N THR A 68 2.52 15.11 -17.73
CA THR A 68 2.90 14.26 -18.86
C THR A 68 4.11 14.84 -19.56
N ASN A 69 5.23 14.12 -19.54
CA ASN A 69 6.26 14.24 -20.57
C ASN A 69 5.95 13.14 -21.59
N GLN A 70 5.30 13.49 -22.70
CA GLN A 70 5.26 12.60 -23.87
C GLN A 70 6.55 12.80 -24.66
N THR A 71 7.45 11.83 -24.60
CA THR A 71 8.48 11.64 -25.62
C THR A 71 8.07 10.45 -26.48
N ASN A 72 7.82 10.73 -27.75
CA ASN A 72 7.61 9.73 -28.80
C ASN A 72 8.86 8.83 -28.92
N GLY A 73 8.66 7.50 -29.00
CA GLY A 73 9.76 6.56 -29.17
C GLY A 73 9.28 5.13 -29.44
N VAL A 74 8.97 4.89 -30.71
CA VAL A 74 9.05 3.64 -31.49
C VAL A 74 9.16 2.30 -30.73
N VAL A 75 8.21 1.42 -31.02
CA VAL A 75 8.16 0.00 -30.63
C VAL A 75 9.40 -0.75 -31.11
N SER A 76 10.10 -1.44 -30.21
CA SER A 76 10.96 -2.57 -30.55
C SER A 76 10.83 -3.66 -29.50
N GLU A 77 10.34 -4.82 -29.95
CA GLU A 77 10.38 -6.07 -29.20
C GLU A 77 11.84 -6.46 -28.91
N LYS A 78 12.16 -6.76 -27.64
CA LYS A 78 12.85 -8.00 -27.22
C LYS A 78 13.04 -8.06 -25.71
N SER A 79 12.96 -9.29 -25.24
CA SER A 79 13.20 -9.84 -23.91
C SER A 79 14.49 -9.36 -23.25
N ASP A 80 14.39 -8.92 -21.99
CA ASP A 80 15.31 -9.24 -20.90
C ASP A 80 14.70 -8.78 -19.57
N ASP A 81 14.52 -9.73 -18.64
CA ASP A 81 14.05 -9.51 -17.25
C ASP A 81 15.11 -8.78 -16.42
N SER A 82 15.36 -7.53 -16.79
CA SER A 82 16.06 -6.55 -15.96
C SER A 82 14.99 -5.79 -15.19
N ILE A 83 14.98 -5.86 -13.86
CA ILE A 83 14.10 -5.01 -13.02
C ILE A 83 14.62 -3.57 -13.14
N ASN A 84 14.23 -2.91 -14.22
CA ASN A 84 14.39 -1.48 -14.41
C ASN A 84 13.38 -0.82 -13.47
N ASN A 85 13.87 -0.37 -12.32
CA ASN A 85 13.15 0.44 -11.34
C ASN A 85 12.86 1.87 -11.86
N GLU A 86 12.65 2.04 -13.16
CA GLU A 86 12.01 3.24 -13.69
C GLU A 86 10.57 3.21 -13.22
N LYS A 87 10.25 4.04 -12.21
CA LYS A 87 8.95 4.20 -11.53
C LYS A 87 7.78 3.61 -12.32
N GLN A 88 7.62 2.28 -12.23
CA GLN A 88 6.51 1.63 -12.89
C GLN A 88 5.25 2.18 -12.26
N ARG A 89 4.30 2.59 -13.10
CA ARG A 89 3.02 3.09 -12.62
C ARG A 89 2.39 1.99 -11.78
N ARG A 90 2.08 2.30 -10.53
CA ARG A 90 1.34 1.41 -9.65
C ARG A 90 0.01 1.08 -10.31
N LYS A 91 -0.32 -0.20 -10.41
CA LYS A 91 -1.61 -0.67 -10.88
C LYS A 91 -2.59 -0.72 -9.71
N SER A 92 -3.86 -0.45 -9.98
CA SER A 92 -4.93 -0.60 -8.99
C SER A 92 -5.27 -2.07 -8.77
N VAL A 93 -5.74 -2.41 -7.57
CA VAL A 93 -6.22 -3.75 -7.19
C VAL A 93 -7.65 -3.63 -6.69
N TRP A 94 -8.51 -4.61 -7.01
CA TRP A 94 -9.92 -4.64 -6.63
C TRP A 94 -10.31 -6.06 -6.17
N GLY A 95 -10.98 -6.16 -5.02
CA GLY A 95 -11.36 -7.44 -4.40
C GLY A 95 -12.81 -7.88 -4.65
N GLY A 96 -13.55 -7.17 -5.52
CA GLY A 96 -14.99 -7.39 -5.71
C GLY A 96 -15.85 -6.56 -4.77
N SER A 97 -17.13 -6.40 -5.12
CA SER A 97 -18.14 -5.81 -4.24
C SER A 97 -18.72 -6.89 -3.34
N PRO A 98 -18.83 -6.67 -2.02
CA PRO A 98 -19.56 -7.57 -1.15
C PRO A 98 -21.05 -7.56 -1.51
N ASP A 99 -21.64 -8.74 -1.59
CA ASP A 99 -23.08 -8.92 -1.75
C ASP A 99 -23.74 -8.94 -0.36
N PRO A 100 -24.62 -7.98 -0.02
CA PRO A 100 -25.22 -7.88 1.31
C PRO A 100 -26.22 -9.01 1.60
N ASP A 101 -26.79 -9.64 0.57
CA ASP A 101 -27.82 -10.68 0.71
C ASP A 101 -27.21 -12.10 0.70
N ARG A 102 -25.87 -12.19 0.62
CA ARG A 102 -25.18 -13.47 0.59
C ARG A 102 -25.29 -14.18 1.93
N ASP A 103 -26.08 -15.25 1.97
CA ASP A 103 -26.09 -16.16 3.11
C ASP A 103 -24.77 -16.94 3.20
N LEU A 104 -24.14 -16.91 4.37
CA LEU A 104 -22.89 -17.59 4.66
C LEU A 104 -23.08 -18.71 5.69
N THR A 105 -24.27 -18.85 6.28
CA THR A 105 -24.52 -19.74 7.42
C THR A 105 -24.23 -21.21 7.12
N ASP A 106 -24.41 -21.65 5.88
CA ASP A 106 -24.14 -23.01 5.42
C ASP A 106 -22.66 -23.43 5.50
N LYS A 107 -21.73 -22.46 5.59
CA LYS A 107 -20.28 -22.72 5.61
C LYS A 107 -19.70 -22.90 7.01
N ILE A 108 -20.54 -22.82 8.05
CA ILE A 108 -20.08 -22.92 9.43
C ILE A 108 -19.70 -24.37 9.75
N VAL A 109 -18.43 -24.59 10.10
CA VAL A 109 -17.92 -25.91 10.50
C VAL A 109 -17.71 -25.92 12.02
N MET A 110 -18.35 -26.86 12.73
CA MET A 110 -18.07 -27.07 14.15
C MET A 110 -16.64 -27.60 14.35
N LYS A 111 -15.90 -26.97 15.25
CA LYS A 111 -14.50 -27.31 15.57
C LYS A 111 -14.38 -27.75 17.02
N ASN A 112 -13.37 -28.58 17.28
CA ASN A 112 -12.97 -28.91 18.65
C ASN A 112 -12.54 -27.63 19.39
N PRO A 113 -12.89 -27.50 20.68
CA PRO A 113 -12.64 -26.27 21.46
C PRO A 113 -11.14 -25.94 21.55
N ASP A 114 -10.27 -26.94 21.70
CA ASP A 114 -8.82 -26.72 21.82
C ASP A 114 -8.20 -26.20 20.52
N VAL A 115 -8.64 -26.73 19.38
CA VAL A 115 -8.20 -26.28 18.05
C VAL A 115 -8.73 -24.89 17.76
N PHE A 116 -9.97 -24.62 18.17
CA PHE A 116 -10.62 -23.32 18.00
C PHE A 116 -9.84 -22.21 18.70
N GLU A 117 -9.40 -22.42 19.95
CA GLU A 117 -8.62 -21.42 20.68
C GLU A 117 -7.26 -21.14 20.01
N LYS A 118 -6.58 -22.18 19.52
CA LYS A 118 -5.30 -22.03 18.81
C LYS A 118 -5.47 -21.23 17.51
N LEU A 119 -6.50 -21.52 16.73
CA LEU A 119 -6.81 -20.79 15.51
C LEU A 119 -7.15 -19.32 15.78
N CYS A 120 -7.83 -19.03 16.89
CA CYS A 120 -8.10 -17.63 17.27
C CYS A 120 -6.80 -16.84 17.48
N LYS A 121 -5.80 -17.42 18.15
CA LYS A 121 -4.49 -16.78 18.38
C LYS A 121 -3.76 -16.53 17.06
N ILE A 122 -3.70 -17.54 16.18
CA ILE A 122 -3.04 -17.43 14.87
C ILE A 122 -3.69 -16.33 14.00
N VAL A 123 -5.03 -16.30 13.95
CA VAL A 123 -5.76 -15.30 13.15
C VAL A 123 -5.58 -13.90 13.73
N GLN A 124 -5.56 -13.76 15.06
CA GLN A 124 -5.37 -12.48 15.74
C GLN A 124 -4.00 -11.85 15.43
N ASP A 125 -2.96 -12.67 15.30
CA ASP A 125 -1.59 -12.20 14.99
C ASP A 125 -1.36 -11.94 13.49
N THR A 126 -2.33 -12.27 12.62
CA THR A 126 -2.19 -12.12 11.16
C THR A 126 -2.54 -10.70 10.70
N VAL A 127 -1.79 -10.16 9.73
CA VAL A 127 -1.96 -8.80 9.18
C VAL A 127 -3.36 -8.50 8.62
N ILE A 128 -4.12 -9.53 8.23
CA ILE A 128 -5.49 -9.38 7.71
C ILE A 128 -6.46 -8.90 8.80
N TYR A 129 -6.16 -9.20 10.07
CA TYR A 129 -6.94 -8.78 11.20
C TYR A 129 -6.38 -7.46 11.77
N VAL A 130 -7.08 -6.35 11.50
CA VAL A 130 -6.69 -4.99 11.93
C VAL A 130 -7.59 -4.48 13.08
N GLY A 131 -8.57 -5.28 13.50
CA GLY A 131 -9.55 -4.90 14.53
C GLY A 131 -9.14 -5.28 15.95
N ASP A 132 -9.86 -4.76 16.94
CA ASP A 132 -9.73 -5.12 18.35
C ASP A 132 -10.99 -5.83 18.88
N ASP A 133 -11.87 -6.33 17.99
CA ASP A 133 -13.08 -7.07 18.39
C ASP A 133 -12.85 -8.59 18.37
N PRO A 134 -12.71 -9.24 19.54
CA PRO A 134 -12.50 -10.69 19.63
C PRO A 134 -13.66 -11.50 19.05
N SER A 135 -14.86 -10.91 18.94
CA SER A 135 -16.05 -11.57 18.40
C SER A 135 -15.90 -11.84 16.91
N LEU A 136 -15.27 -10.91 16.19
CA LEU A 136 -15.03 -11.05 14.75
C LEU A 136 -14.02 -12.15 14.46
N VAL A 137 -12.96 -12.27 15.27
CA VAL A 137 -12.01 -13.40 15.19
C VAL A 137 -12.73 -14.73 15.36
N LYS A 138 -13.59 -14.83 16.37
CA LYS A 138 -14.38 -16.06 16.61
C LYS A 138 -15.31 -16.37 15.43
N GLN A 139 -15.90 -15.36 14.81
CA GLN A 139 -16.73 -15.53 13.62
C GLN A 139 -15.92 -16.00 12.43
N PHE A 140 -14.74 -15.43 12.19
CA PHE A 140 -13.84 -15.84 11.12
C PHE A 140 -13.39 -17.30 11.28
N VAL A 141 -12.99 -17.70 12.50
CA VAL A 141 -12.55 -19.07 12.78
C VAL A 141 -13.66 -20.11 12.53
N LYS A 142 -14.93 -19.75 12.72
CA LYS A 142 -16.08 -20.64 12.41
C LYS A 142 -16.21 -20.94 10.91
N TYR A 143 -15.77 -20.03 10.05
CA TYR A 143 -15.81 -20.19 8.59
C TYR A 143 -14.59 -20.89 8.00
N LEU A 144 -13.53 -21.09 8.79
CA LEU A 144 -12.39 -21.90 8.34
C LEU A 144 -12.85 -23.34 8.13
N ALA A 145 -12.41 -23.97 7.05
CA ALA A 145 -12.69 -25.37 6.76
C ALA A 145 -11.39 -26.19 6.75
N PRO A 146 -11.39 -27.43 7.28
CA PRO A 146 -10.22 -28.29 7.19
C PRO A 146 -9.95 -28.67 5.73
N LYS A 147 -8.68 -28.65 5.33
CA LYS A 147 -8.22 -29.17 4.03
C LYS A 147 -7.19 -30.26 4.31
N ASN A 148 -7.54 -31.51 4.02
CA ASN A 148 -6.60 -32.63 4.09
C ASN A 148 -5.78 -32.66 2.81
N VAL A 149 -4.48 -32.86 2.95
CA VAL A 149 -3.52 -32.91 1.85
C VAL A 149 -2.60 -34.10 2.02
N SER A 150 -2.16 -34.67 0.89
CA SER A 150 -1.22 -35.78 0.85
C SER A 150 0.22 -35.29 0.83
N LYS A 151 1.16 -36.18 1.16
CA LYS A 151 2.59 -35.89 1.02
C LYS A 151 2.90 -35.58 -0.45
N GLU A 152 3.72 -34.55 -0.69
CA GLU A 152 4.11 -34.08 -2.03
C GLU A 152 2.96 -33.47 -2.85
N GLU A 153 1.78 -33.25 -2.25
CA GLU A 153 0.69 -32.52 -2.89
C GLU A 153 1.00 -31.01 -2.98
N GLU A 154 0.85 -30.44 -4.16
CA GLU A 154 0.95 -29.00 -4.39
C GLU A 154 -0.36 -28.32 -3.96
N ILE A 155 -0.29 -27.54 -2.88
CA ILE A 155 -1.48 -26.88 -2.31
C ILE A 155 -1.89 -25.65 -3.12
N ILE A 156 -0.90 -24.84 -3.48
CA ILE A 156 -1.01 -23.61 -4.27
C ILE A 156 0.21 -23.47 -5.17
N ARG A 157 0.01 -22.84 -6.34
CA ARG A 157 1.07 -22.63 -7.35
C ARG A 157 1.36 -21.16 -7.54
N GLN A 158 2.64 -20.83 -7.71
CA GLN A 158 3.05 -19.46 -8.02
C GLN A 158 2.50 -19.02 -9.39
N GLY A 159 1.76 -17.91 -9.40
CA GLY A 159 1.15 -17.33 -10.61
C GLY A 159 -0.35 -17.59 -10.71
N ASP A 160 -0.91 -18.48 -9.89
CA ASP A 160 -2.34 -18.74 -9.85
C ASP A 160 -3.09 -17.64 -9.09
N GLU A 161 -4.38 -17.51 -9.39
CA GLU A 161 -5.27 -16.60 -8.66
C GLU A 161 -5.41 -17.04 -7.20
N GLY A 162 -5.36 -16.07 -6.29
CA GLY A 162 -5.37 -16.32 -4.84
C GLY A 162 -6.73 -16.02 -4.23
N ASP A 163 -7.53 -17.07 -3.99
CA ASP A 163 -8.87 -16.94 -3.38
C ASP A 163 -8.91 -17.31 -1.90
N TYR A 164 -7.99 -18.17 -1.45
CA TYR A 164 -8.03 -18.80 -0.13
C TYR A 164 -6.82 -18.42 0.72
N PHE A 165 -7.06 -18.32 2.03
CA PHE A 165 -6.04 -18.23 3.06
C PHE A 165 -5.94 -19.57 3.80
N TYR A 166 -4.73 -20.08 3.98
CA TYR A 166 -4.46 -21.38 4.61
C TYR A 166 -3.69 -21.21 5.91
N CYS A 167 -4.09 -21.97 6.93
CA CYS A 167 -3.35 -22.14 8.17
C CYS A 167 -2.85 -23.58 8.27
N ILE A 168 -1.59 -23.76 8.66
CA ILE A 168 -1.03 -25.09 8.86
C ILE A 168 -1.47 -25.61 10.23
N GLU A 169 -2.32 -26.63 10.26
CA GLU A 169 -2.65 -27.34 11.50
C GLU A 169 -1.55 -28.34 11.87
N SER A 170 -1.07 -29.12 10.90
CA SER A 170 -0.02 -30.10 11.08
C SER A 170 0.75 -30.37 9.77
N GLY A 171 1.96 -30.91 9.90
CA GLY A 171 2.86 -31.20 8.79
C GLY A 171 3.96 -30.16 8.59
N LYS A 172 4.75 -30.38 7.53
CA LYS A 172 5.84 -29.52 7.07
C LYS A 172 5.64 -29.26 5.58
N TYR A 173 5.81 -28.01 5.18
CA TYR A 173 5.50 -27.57 3.82
C TYR A 173 6.66 -26.74 3.27
N ASP A 174 6.99 -26.95 2.00
CA ASP A 174 8.07 -26.22 1.34
C ASP A 174 7.50 -25.03 0.57
N VAL A 175 8.15 -23.89 0.72
CA VAL A 175 7.85 -22.68 -0.08
C VAL A 175 8.86 -22.60 -1.21
N ILE A 176 8.36 -22.65 -2.43
CA ILE A 176 9.17 -22.65 -3.66
C ILE A 176 8.84 -21.39 -4.45
N VAL A 177 9.87 -20.62 -4.81
CA VAL A 177 9.74 -19.42 -5.66
C VAL A 177 10.65 -19.60 -6.86
N ASN A 178 10.09 -19.49 -8.06
CA ASN A 178 10.80 -19.68 -9.33
C ASN A 178 11.62 -20.99 -9.37
N GLY A 179 11.02 -22.08 -8.87
CA GLY A 179 11.64 -23.41 -8.84
C GLY A 179 12.72 -23.63 -7.76
N LYS A 180 12.96 -22.65 -6.88
CA LYS A 180 13.91 -22.78 -5.76
C LYS A 180 13.20 -22.77 -4.42
N LYS A 181 13.51 -23.74 -3.55
CA LYS A 181 13.04 -23.73 -2.15
C LYS A 181 13.62 -22.52 -1.43
N VAL A 182 12.76 -21.64 -0.95
CA VAL A 182 13.14 -20.41 -0.23
C VAL A 182 12.88 -20.52 1.27
N SER A 183 11.93 -21.36 1.70
CA SER A 183 11.59 -21.56 3.10
C SER A 183 10.91 -22.91 3.34
N GLU A 184 10.83 -23.32 4.59
CA GLU A 184 10.03 -24.43 5.08
C GLU A 184 9.11 -23.90 6.18
N LEU A 185 7.82 -24.19 6.07
CA LEU A 185 6.79 -23.79 7.04
C LEU A 185 6.35 -25.01 7.85
N ASP A 186 6.29 -24.85 9.17
CA ASP A 186 5.70 -25.80 10.10
C ASP A 186 4.79 -25.06 11.10
N ASN A 187 3.92 -25.80 11.79
CA ASN A 187 3.07 -25.22 12.85
C ASN A 187 3.84 -25.07 14.18
N LYS A 188 5.07 -24.53 14.14
CA LYS A 188 5.75 -24.13 15.37
C LYS A 188 5.14 -22.82 15.84
N VAL A 189 4.45 -22.92 16.97
CA VAL A 189 4.00 -21.77 17.76
C VAL A 189 5.17 -20.77 17.84
N ILE A 190 4.96 -19.58 17.29
CA ILE A 190 5.85 -18.45 17.52
C ILE A 190 5.68 -18.15 19.02
N ASN A 191 6.63 -18.62 19.83
CA ASN A 191 6.69 -18.32 21.26
C ASN A 191 7.11 -16.87 21.49
#